data_AF-A0A5Q8CBW3-F1
#
_entry.id   AF-A0A5Q8CBW3-F1
#
_cell.length_a   1.000
_cell.length_b   1.000
_cell.length_c   1.000
_cell.angle_alpha   90.00
_cell.angle_beta   90.00
_cell.angle_gamma   90.00
#
_symmetry.space_group_name_H-M   'P 1'
#
loop_
_entity.id
_entity.type
_entity.pdbx_description
1 polymer ?
#
loop_
_entity_poly.entity_id
_entity_poly.type
_entity_poly.pdbx_seq_one_letter_code
_entity_poly.pdbx_strand_id
1 'polypeptide(L)'
;LDGRSLASWLDGEEPADWRDAAHWEFDFRSVADGEAERHFGIGSRDCNLAVLRTEAFKYVHFGGGLPPLLFDLSKDPDELSNVAHDPAYLPVRVELAEKMLTWRANHLDQSLALAELTKDGVVGHVSKTAGSRE
;
A
#
# COMPACT_ATOMS: atom_id res chain seq x y z
N LEU A 1 2.61 -13.90 -2.91
CA LEU A 1 2.88 -13.47 -1.52
C LEU A 1 3.45 -12.07 -1.59
N ASP A 2 2.95 -11.14 -0.79
CA ASP A 2 3.39 -9.74 -0.82
C ASP A 2 4.61 -9.49 0.09
N GLY A 3 4.77 -10.34 1.12
CA GLY A 3 5.92 -10.29 2.02
C GLY A 3 7.19 -10.91 1.43
N ARG A 4 8.33 -10.60 2.07
CA ARG A 4 9.64 -11.21 1.81
C ARG A 4 10.18 -11.83 3.09
N SER A 5 10.98 -12.88 2.96
CA SER A 5 11.64 -13.53 4.11
C SER A 5 12.55 -12.54 4.86
N LEU A 6 12.65 -12.71 6.18
CA LEU A 6 13.56 -11.96 7.06
C LEU A 6 14.84 -12.75 7.39
N ALA A 7 15.03 -13.94 6.83
CA ALA A 7 16.15 -14.82 7.19
C ALA A 7 17.53 -14.16 7.04
N SER A 8 17.77 -13.42 5.94
CA SER A 8 19.05 -12.70 5.73
C SER A 8 19.40 -11.76 6.88
N TRP A 9 18.42 -11.09 7.48
CA TRP A 9 18.65 -10.23 8.64
C TRP A 9 19.10 -11.01 9.88
N LEU A 10 18.64 -12.27 10.04
CA LEU A 10 19.06 -13.15 11.12
C LEU A 10 20.52 -13.62 10.94
N ASP A 11 20.95 -13.71 9.68
CA ASP A 11 22.33 -14.06 9.30
C ASP A 11 23.25 -12.82 9.30
N GLY A 12 22.74 -11.64 9.65
CA GLY A 12 23.49 -10.39 9.68
C GLY A 12 23.71 -9.73 8.32
N GLU A 13 22.99 -10.18 7.28
CA GLU A 13 23.07 -9.67 5.92
C GLU A 13 21.86 -8.76 5.61
N GLU A 14 22.13 -7.52 5.20
CA GLU A 14 21.10 -6.61 4.71
C GLU A 14 20.79 -6.93 3.23
N PRO A 15 19.53 -7.28 2.88
CA PRO A 15 19.16 -7.53 1.49
C PRO A 15 19.31 -6.25 0.65
N ALA A 16 20.05 -6.36 -0.46
CA ALA A 16 20.34 -5.21 -1.34
C ALA A 16 19.08 -4.55 -1.94
N ASP A 17 17.96 -5.27 -1.99
CA ASP A 17 16.69 -4.82 -2.55
C ASP A 17 15.56 -4.76 -1.50
N TRP A 18 15.91 -4.47 -0.24
CA TRP A 18 14.94 -4.25 0.81
C TRP A 18 14.10 -2.99 0.57
N ARG A 19 12.87 -2.98 1.12
CA ARG A 19 11.96 -1.84 0.97
C ARG A 19 12.50 -0.62 1.73
N ASP A 20 12.31 0.56 1.15
CA ASP A 20 12.65 1.87 1.75
C ASP A 20 11.47 2.50 2.53
N ALA A 21 10.27 1.91 2.41
CA ALA A 21 9.07 2.38 3.07
C ALA A 21 8.25 1.23 3.67
N ALA A 22 7.64 1.48 4.83
CA ALA A 22 6.58 0.65 5.38
C ALA A 22 5.26 0.99 4.68
N HIS A 23 4.48 -0.05 4.38
CA HIS A 23 3.18 0.06 3.73
C HIS A 23 2.12 -0.64 4.56
N TRP A 24 0.96 -0.02 4.73
CA TRP A 24 -0.21 -0.67 5.30
C TRP A 24 -1.49 -0.02 4.80
N GLU A 25 -2.60 -0.71 5.01
CA GLU A 25 -3.92 -0.26 4.61
C GLU A 25 -4.88 -0.35 5.79
N PHE A 26 -5.93 0.47 5.75
CA PHE A 26 -7.01 0.38 6.71
C PHE A 26 -8.34 0.60 6.01
N ASP A 27 -9.32 -0.21 6.39
CA ASP A 27 -10.67 -0.15 5.86
C ASP A 27 -11.62 0.20 7.00
N PHE A 28 -12.37 1.28 6.83
CA PHE A 28 -13.29 1.82 7.82
C PHE A 28 -14.74 1.76 7.37
N ARG A 29 -15.05 0.94 6.35
CA ARG A 29 -16.44 0.71 5.93
C ARG A 29 -17.25 0.14 7.10
N SER A 30 -18.54 0.49 7.16
CA SER A 30 -19.45 -0.12 8.13
C SER A 30 -20.59 -0.82 7.39
N VAL A 31 -20.36 -2.08 7.00
CA VAL A 31 -21.32 -2.80 6.11
C VAL A 31 -22.68 -3.03 6.76
N ALA A 32 -22.71 -3.29 8.06
CA ALA A 32 -23.94 -3.68 8.76
C ALA A 32 -24.90 -2.49 8.95
N ASP A 33 -24.37 -1.34 9.36
CA ASP A 33 -25.18 -0.17 9.69
C ASP A 33 -24.99 1.02 8.74
N GLY A 34 -23.95 1.04 7.89
CA GLY A 34 -23.64 2.12 6.96
C GLY A 34 -23.22 3.45 7.62
N GLU A 35 -22.74 3.44 8.87
CA GLU A 35 -22.41 4.67 9.61
C GLU A 35 -21.33 5.49 8.92
N ALA A 36 -20.20 4.87 8.56
CA ALA A 36 -19.08 5.55 7.92
C ALA A 36 -19.49 6.16 6.56
N GLU A 37 -20.18 5.39 5.74
CA GLU A 37 -20.68 5.81 4.43
C GLU A 37 -21.59 7.04 4.55
N ARG A 38 -22.53 7.04 5.50
CA ARG A 38 -23.41 8.19 5.75
C ARG A 38 -22.66 9.38 6.31
N HIS A 39 -21.72 9.16 7.23
CA HIS A 39 -20.96 10.22 7.88
C HIS A 39 -20.10 10.99 6.87
N PHE A 40 -19.38 10.26 6.01
CA PHE A 40 -18.47 10.85 5.03
C PHE A 40 -19.13 11.14 3.67
N GLY A 41 -20.31 10.58 3.40
CA GLY A 41 -21.00 10.74 2.12
C GLY A 41 -20.31 10.03 0.95
N ILE A 42 -19.61 8.92 1.22
CA ILE A 42 -18.83 8.13 0.24
C ILE A 42 -19.33 6.68 0.18
N GLY A 43 -19.03 5.97 -0.91
CA GLY A 43 -19.43 4.57 -1.05
C GLY A 43 -18.59 3.61 -0.19
N SER A 44 -19.10 2.41 0.11
CA SER A 44 -18.36 1.43 0.94
C SER A 44 -16.99 1.04 0.38
N ARG A 45 -16.83 1.05 -0.96
CA ARG A 45 -15.53 0.77 -1.61
C ARG A 45 -14.53 1.92 -1.49
N ASP A 46 -15.01 3.08 -1.08
CA ASP A 46 -14.25 4.32 -0.94
C ASP A 46 -13.80 4.55 0.51
N CYS A 47 -14.38 3.80 1.47
CA CYS A 47 -14.06 3.82 2.89
C CYS A 47 -12.76 3.08 3.25
N ASN A 48 -11.65 3.45 2.60
CA ASN A 48 -10.34 2.90 2.90
C ASN A 48 -9.24 3.96 2.78
N LEU A 49 -8.09 3.63 3.34
CA LEU A 49 -6.86 4.37 3.20
C LEU A 49 -5.67 3.46 2.97
N ALA A 50 -4.66 4.02 2.31
CA ALA A 50 -3.35 3.43 2.09
C ALA A 50 -2.29 4.34 2.72
N VAL A 51 -1.30 3.75 3.37
CA VAL A 51 -0.21 4.50 3.99
C VAL A 51 1.12 4.05 3.44
N LEU A 52 1.96 5.03 3.13
CA LEU A 52 3.37 4.86 2.82
C LEU A 52 4.17 5.69 3.82
N ARG A 53 5.03 5.03 4.60
CA ARG A 53 5.90 5.68 5.60
C ARG A 53 7.36 5.40 5.27
N THR A 54 8.08 6.45 4.89
CA THR A 54 9.55 6.45 4.75
C THR A 54 10.19 6.83 6.08
N GLU A 55 11.51 7.01 6.10
CA GLU A 55 12.21 7.61 7.24
C GLU A 55 11.75 9.06 7.52
N ALA A 56 11.61 9.87 6.46
CA ALA A 56 11.38 11.31 6.58
C ALA A 56 9.90 11.72 6.52
N PHE A 57 9.04 10.92 5.90
CA PHE A 57 7.64 11.30 5.66
C PHE A 57 6.67 10.14 5.86
N LYS A 58 5.45 10.50 6.26
CA LYS A 58 4.29 9.61 6.22
C LYS A 58 3.22 10.22 5.32
N TYR A 59 2.82 9.49 4.29
CA TYR A 59 1.75 9.88 3.37
C TYR A 59 0.56 8.93 3.50
N VAL A 60 -0.63 9.51 3.66
CA VAL A 60 -1.91 8.79 3.76
C VAL A 60 -2.81 9.21 2.60
N HIS A 61 -3.21 8.24 1.79
CA HIS A 61 -4.13 8.42 0.68
C HIS A 61 -5.47 7.76 1.00
N PHE A 62 -6.58 8.47 0.82
CA PHE A 62 -7.93 7.95 1.01
C PHE A 62 -8.60 7.63 -0.32
N GLY A 63 -9.24 6.47 -0.43
CA GLY A 63 -9.92 6.03 -1.66
C GLY A 63 -11.13 6.90 -2.05
N GLY A 64 -11.81 7.50 -1.07
CA GLY A 64 -13.06 8.24 -1.28
C GLY A 64 -12.97 9.75 -1.47
N GLY A 65 -11.80 10.26 -1.86
CA GLY A 65 -11.62 11.69 -2.06
C GLY A 65 -11.62 12.52 -0.77
N LEU A 66 -11.52 11.86 0.40
CA LEU A 66 -11.16 12.54 1.64
C LEU A 66 -9.77 13.17 1.48
N PRO A 67 -9.50 14.33 2.10
CA PRO A 67 -8.20 15.00 1.99
C PRO A 67 -7.05 14.08 2.42
N PRO A 68 -5.93 14.06 1.67
CA PRO A 68 -4.78 13.27 2.07
C PRO A 68 -4.13 13.84 3.34
N LEU A 69 -3.35 13.00 4.03
CA LEU A 69 -2.47 13.45 5.09
C LEU A 69 -1.01 13.31 4.66
N LEU A 70 -0.18 14.27 5.07
CA LEU A 70 1.26 14.25 4.90
C LEU A 70 1.89 14.80 6.17
N PHE A 71 2.81 14.03 6.75
CA PHE A 71 3.56 14.42 7.95
C PHE A 71 5.04 14.41 7.63
N ASP A 72 5.73 15.51 7.95
CA ASP A 72 7.19 15.61 7.91
C ASP A 72 7.75 15.10 9.23
N LEU A 73 8.13 13.82 9.27
CA LEU A 73 8.58 13.13 10.48
C LEU A 73 9.92 13.67 11.00
N SER A 74 10.67 14.39 10.16
CA SER A 74 11.91 15.05 10.59
C SER A 74 11.65 16.27 11.47
N LYS A 75 10.48 16.91 11.31
CA LYS A 75 10.06 18.11 12.08
C LYS A 75 8.95 17.83 13.08
N ASP A 76 8.12 16.82 12.80
CA ASP A 76 6.93 16.45 13.54
C ASP A 76 6.84 14.93 13.68
N PRO A 77 7.69 14.34 14.55
CA PRO A 77 7.73 12.89 14.75
C PRO A 77 6.46 12.34 15.42
N ASP A 78 5.67 13.20 16.06
CA ASP A 78 4.42 12.86 16.74
C ASP A 78 3.19 12.96 15.81
N GLU A 79 3.39 13.34 14.54
CA GLU A 79 2.36 13.40 13.50
C GLU A 79 1.17 14.32 13.85
N LEU A 80 1.45 15.47 14.46
CA LEU A 80 0.43 16.42 14.92
C LEU A 80 0.04 17.47 13.87
N SER A 81 0.86 17.65 12.84
CA SER A 81 0.71 18.70 11.82
C SER A 81 0.62 18.11 10.42
N ASN A 82 -0.59 18.11 9.86
CA ASN A 82 -0.81 17.74 8.47
C ASN A 82 -0.36 18.88 7.53
N VAL A 83 0.70 18.65 6.76
CA VAL A 83 1.25 19.59 5.77
C VAL A 83 0.81 19.31 4.33
N ALA A 84 -0.15 18.40 4.10
CA ALA A 84 -0.55 17.96 2.76
C ALA A 84 -1.07 19.07 1.83
N HIS A 85 -1.51 20.20 2.36
CA HIS A 85 -2.02 21.34 1.60
C HIS A 85 -1.04 22.52 1.55
N ASP A 86 0.12 22.42 2.20
CA ASP A 86 1.17 23.42 2.11
C ASP A 86 1.85 23.33 0.73
N PRO A 87 1.86 24.41 -0.09
CA PRO A 87 2.51 24.42 -1.40
C PRO A 87 3.99 24.03 -1.36
N ALA A 88 4.69 24.28 -0.24
CA ALA A 88 6.09 23.91 -0.09
C ALA A 88 6.31 22.39 -0.09
N TYR A 89 5.30 21.62 0.33
CA TYR A 89 5.35 20.15 0.37
C TYR A 89 4.71 19.49 -0.85
N LEU A 90 4.19 20.25 -1.82
CA LEU A 90 3.57 19.70 -3.02
C LEU A 90 4.49 18.73 -3.79
N PRO A 91 5.79 19.04 -4.03
CA PRO A 91 6.67 18.10 -4.72
C PRO A 91 6.82 16.76 -3.98
N VAL A 92 6.99 16.80 -2.65
CA VAL A 92 7.09 15.60 -1.81
C VAL A 92 5.79 14.80 -1.84
N ARG A 93 4.64 15.48 -1.74
CA ARG A 93 3.33 14.81 -1.81
C ARG A 93 3.13 14.08 -3.13
N VAL A 94 3.54 14.68 -4.25
CA VAL A 94 3.46 14.05 -5.58
C VAL A 94 4.38 12.85 -5.66
N GLU A 95 5.64 12.97 -5.23
CA GLU A 95 6.60 11.86 -5.22
C GLU A 95 6.06 10.66 -4.42
N LEU A 96 5.53 10.88 -3.22
CA LEU A 96 5.01 9.81 -2.37
C LEU A 96 3.73 9.20 -2.95
N ALA A 97 2.90 9.98 -3.65
CA ALA A 97 1.74 9.46 -4.36
C ALA A 97 2.16 8.56 -5.54
N GLU A 98 3.17 8.96 -6.32
CA GLU A 98 3.73 8.14 -7.39
C GLU A 98 4.37 6.85 -6.85
N LYS A 99 5.14 6.93 -5.77
CA LYS A 99 5.70 5.75 -5.08
C LYS A 99 4.61 4.80 -4.62
N MET A 100 3.51 5.32 -4.07
CA MET A 100 2.35 4.51 -3.67
C MET A 100 1.69 3.84 -4.88
N LEU A 101 1.55 4.53 -6.01
CA LEU A 101 1.02 3.94 -7.25
C LEU A 101 1.94 2.83 -7.78
N THR A 102 3.26 3.03 -7.77
CA THR A 102 4.22 1.99 -8.12
C THR A 102 4.11 0.79 -7.18
N TRP A 103 4.01 1.03 -5.86
CA TRP A 103 3.82 -0.03 -4.88
C TRP A 103 2.54 -0.84 -5.18
N ARG A 104 1.40 -0.16 -5.41
CA ARG A 104 0.13 -0.80 -5.77
C ARG A 104 0.25 -1.67 -7.02
N ALA A 105 0.88 -1.17 -8.08
CA ALA A 105 1.05 -1.90 -9.32
C ALA A 105 1.91 -3.17 -9.15
N ASN A 106 2.96 -3.10 -8.33
CA ASN A 106 3.84 -4.23 -8.06
C ASN A 106 3.22 -5.31 -7.15
N HIS A 107 2.13 -5.00 -6.44
CA HIS A 107 1.44 -5.90 -5.51
C HIS A 107 0.03 -6.27 -5.97
N LEU A 108 -0.25 -6.16 -7.27
CA LEU A 108 -1.44 -6.77 -7.88
C LEU A 108 -1.38 -8.30 -7.70
N ASP A 109 -2.53 -8.97 -7.81
CA ASP A 109 -2.60 -10.42 -7.65
C ASP A 109 -1.68 -11.16 -8.64
N GLN A 110 -0.61 -11.74 -8.11
CA GLN A 110 0.39 -12.51 -8.86
C GLN A 110 0.08 -14.00 -8.94
N SER A 111 -1.08 -14.47 -8.46
CA SER A 111 -1.40 -15.91 -8.36
C SER A 111 -1.28 -16.64 -9.69
N LEU A 112 -1.62 -15.95 -10.79
CA LEU A 112 -1.48 -16.44 -12.17
C LEU A 112 -0.72 -15.48 -13.09
N ALA A 113 -0.44 -14.24 -12.66
CA ALA A 113 0.21 -13.25 -13.52
C ALA A 113 1.65 -13.61 -13.92
N LEU A 114 2.30 -14.49 -13.15
CA LEU A 114 3.64 -15.03 -13.42
C LEU A 114 3.62 -16.38 -14.16
N ALA A 115 2.47 -16.75 -14.74
CA ALA A 115 2.31 -17.95 -15.56
C ALA A 115 1.90 -17.58 -17.00
N GLU A 116 2.49 -18.25 -17.97
CA GLU A 116 2.21 -18.08 -19.39
C GLU A 116 1.83 -19.42 -20.02
N LEU A 117 0.76 -19.45 -20.81
CA LEU A 117 0.40 -20.62 -21.60
C LEU A 117 1.11 -20.58 -22.95
N THR A 118 2.00 -21.55 -23.17
CA THR A 118 2.77 -21.69 -24.42
C THR A 118 2.28 -22.92 -25.21
N LYS A 119 2.81 -23.11 -26.43
CA LYS A 119 2.55 -24.30 -27.26
C LYS A 119 2.98 -25.62 -26.58
N ASP A 120 3.90 -25.55 -25.62
CA ASP A 120 4.47 -26.70 -24.91
C ASP A 120 3.86 -26.88 -23.51
N GLY A 121 2.83 -26.10 -23.17
CA GLY A 121 2.16 -26.08 -21.86
C GLY A 121 2.43 -24.81 -21.05
N VAL A 122 2.13 -24.86 -19.75
CA VAL A 122 2.28 -23.72 -18.84
C VAL A 122 3.73 -23.56 -18.41
N VAL A 123 4.26 -22.35 -18.55
CA VAL A 123 5.59 -21.93 -18.07
C VAL A 123 5.42 -20.89 -16.97
N GLY A 124 6.35 -20.87 -16.01
CA GLY A 124 6.39 -19.87 -14.94
C GLY A 124 5.87 -20.38 -13.60
N HIS A 125 5.48 -19.46 -12.73
CA HIS A 125 5.04 -19.76 -11.37
C HIS A 125 3.51 -19.79 -11.29
N VAL A 126 2.95 -20.95 -10.96
CA VAL A 126 1.54 -21.10 -10.63
C VAL A 126 1.42 -21.32 -9.13
N SER A 127 0.73 -20.42 -8.45
CA SER A 127 0.44 -20.60 -7.03
C SER A 127 -0.43 -21.85 -6.82
N LYS A 128 0.05 -22.83 -6.04
CA LYS A 128 -0.64 -24.12 -5.80
C LYS A 128 -1.92 -24.01 -4.96
N THR A 129 -2.33 -22.81 -4.56
CA THR A 129 -3.50 -22.60 -3.67
C THR A 129 -4.85 -22.69 -4.39
N ALA A 130 -4.87 -22.68 -5.74
CA ALA A 130 -6.09 -22.86 -6.51
C ALA A 130 -6.37 -24.36 -6.76
N GLY A 131 -6.85 -25.09 -5.75
CA GLY A 131 -7.41 -26.43 -5.98
C GLY A 131 -7.22 -27.43 -4.85
N SER A 132 -7.98 -27.28 -3.76
CA SER A 132 -8.50 -28.44 -3.01
C SER A 132 -9.76 -28.01 -2.26
N ARG A 133 -10.89 -28.12 -2.95
CA ARG A 133 -12.15 -28.49 -2.33
C ARG A 133 -12.62 -29.71 -3.10
N GLU A 134 -12.41 -30.88 -2.49
CA GLU A 134 -13.16 -32.08 -2.80
C GLU A 134 -14.65 -31.87 -2.49
#